data_AF-A0A2D7YRK6-F1
#
_entry.id   AF-A0A2D7YRK6-F1
#
_cell.length_a   1.000
_cell.length_b   1.000
_cell.length_c   1.000
_cell.angle_alpha   90.00
_cell.angle_beta   90.00
_cell.angle_gamma   90.00
#
_symmetry.space_group_name_H-M   'P 1'
#
loop_
_entity.id
_entity.type
_entity.pdbx_description
1 polymer ?
#
loop_
_entity_poly.entity_id
_entity_poly.type
_entity_poly.pdbx_seq_one_letter_code
_entity_poly.pdbx_strand_id
1 'polypeptide(L)'
;MAKANNDKVTIDLFVDQPRRGRPRTNPLPRSEQLRINKRKQLLRDRQQGKKRIELKTDQQLHQQLTKLAESVGCSRGEFVEAIVKVALADTQQVLPAVVNLINSGEN
;
A
#
# COMPACT_ATOMS: atom_id res chain seq x y z
N MET A 1 -12.47 -35.43 1.60
CA MET A 1 -12.42 -34.49 2.73
C MET A 1 -13.39 -33.34 2.47
N ALA A 2 -14.39 -33.14 3.32
CA ALA A 2 -15.32 -32.03 3.19
C ALA A 2 -14.59 -30.72 3.53
N LYS A 3 -14.34 -29.87 2.53
CA LYS A 3 -13.85 -28.50 2.76
C LYS A 3 -15.02 -27.70 3.33
N ALA A 4 -14.88 -27.21 4.56
CA ALA A 4 -15.86 -26.29 5.12
C ALA A 4 -15.92 -25.04 4.23
N ASN A 5 -17.10 -24.80 3.64
CA ASN A 5 -17.35 -23.64 2.81
C ASN A 5 -17.55 -22.45 3.77
N ASN A 6 -16.52 -21.62 3.95
CA ASN A 6 -16.63 -20.45 4.82
C ASN A 6 -17.43 -19.37 4.08
N ASP A 7 -18.63 -19.09 4.60
CA ASP A 7 -19.42 -17.92 4.23
C ASP A 7 -18.60 -16.65 4.54
N LYS A 8 -18.51 -15.75 3.56
CA LYS A 8 -17.74 -14.49 3.65
C LYS A 8 -18.62 -13.28 4.00
N VAL A 9 -19.94 -13.46 4.02
CA VAL A 9 -20.91 -12.36 4.15
C VAL A 9 -21.53 -12.35 5.55
N THR A 10 -21.77 -13.52 6.14
CA THR A 10 -22.37 -13.62 7.48
C THR A 10 -21.33 -13.39 8.59
N ILE A 11 -21.63 -12.47 9.52
CA ILE A 11 -20.80 -12.23 10.71
C ILE A 11 -20.77 -13.50 11.57
N ASP A 12 -19.60 -14.10 11.74
CA ASP A 12 -19.41 -15.29 12.57
C ASP A 12 -19.49 -14.91 14.06
N LEU A 13 -20.68 -15.09 14.64
CA LEU A 13 -20.96 -14.85 16.06
C LEU A 13 -20.15 -15.74 17.02
N PHE A 14 -19.50 -16.78 16.50
CA PHE A 14 -18.75 -17.76 17.28
C PHE A 14 -17.24 -17.73 17.00
N VAL A 15 -16.73 -16.61 16.44
CA VAL A 15 -15.30 -16.41 16.17
C VAL A 15 -14.42 -16.63 17.41
N ASP A 16 -14.91 -16.26 18.58
CA ASP A 16 -14.17 -16.37 19.84
C ASP A 16 -14.30 -17.75 20.50
N GLN A 17 -15.18 -18.62 19.99
CA GLN A 17 -15.35 -19.96 20.53
C GLN A 17 -14.31 -20.94 19.95
N PRO A 18 -13.67 -21.77 20.78
CA PRO A 18 -12.74 -22.79 20.30
C PRO A 18 -13.48 -23.84 19.49
N ARG A 19 -13.18 -23.94 18.19
CA ARG A 19 -13.69 -25.03 17.34
C ARG A 19 -12.99 -26.33 17.70
N ARG A 20 -13.76 -27.38 18.04
CA ARG A 20 -13.23 -28.71 18.38
C ARG A 20 -12.27 -29.20 17.28
N GLY A 21 -11.05 -29.58 17.66
CA GLY A 21 -10.05 -30.17 16.75
C GLY A 21 -9.20 -29.20 15.92
N ARG A 22 -9.42 -27.88 15.96
CA ARG A 22 -8.51 -26.90 15.34
C ARG A 22 -7.86 -26.03 16.41
N PRO A 23 -6.59 -26.30 16.77
CA PRO A 23 -5.81 -25.38 17.59
C PRO A 23 -5.83 -23.99 16.93
N ARG A 24 -5.87 -22.93 17.74
CA ARG A 24 -5.77 -21.57 17.21
C ARG A 24 -4.45 -21.46 16.44
N THR A 25 -4.51 -21.04 15.17
CA THR A 25 -3.32 -20.84 14.33
C THR A 25 -2.36 -19.81 14.91
N ASN A 26 -2.82 -18.97 15.83
CA ASN A 26 -1.98 -18.10 16.64
C ASN A 26 -2.56 -18.02 18.07
N PRO A 27 -1.75 -18.22 19.11
CA PRO A 27 -2.20 -18.21 20.51
C PRO A 27 -2.71 -16.84 20.98
N LEU A 28 -2.29 -15.75 20.31
CA LEU A 28 -2.70 -14.39 20.69
C LEU A 28 -4.11 -14.03 20.17
N PRO A 29 -4.83 -13.12 20.82
CA PRO A 29 -6.05 -12.53 20.29
C PRO A 29 -5.78 -11.66 19.06
N ARG A 30 -6.79 -11.50 18.18
CA ARG A 30 -6.65 -10.82 16.88
C ARG A 30 -6.15 -9.38 17.01
N SER A 31 -6.62 -8.66 18.03
CA SER A 31 -6.22 -7.28 18.33
C SER A 31 -4.70 -7.17 18.60
N GLU A 32 -4.15 -8.07 19.41
CA GLU A 32 -2.71 -8.12 19.69
C GLU A 32 -1.89 -8.52 18.47
N GLN A 33 -2.37 -9.50 17.69
CA GLN A 33 -1.74 -9.89 16.44
C GLN A 33 -1.59 -8.71 15.49
N LEU A 34 -2.65 -7.89 15.32
CA LEU A 34 -2.62 -6.71 14.48
C LEU A 34 -1.58 -5.69 14.97
N ARG A 35 -1.50 -5.45 16.28
CA ARG A 35 -0.51 -4.54 16.89
C ARG A 35 0.92 -5.02 16.63
N ILE A 36 1.20 -6.32 16.83
CA ILE A 36 2.52 -6.90 16.60
C ILE A 36 2.88 -6.84 15.11
N ASN A 37 1.95 -7.20 14.22
CA ASN A 37 2.17 -7.16 12.77
C ASN A 37 2.47 -5.74 12.31
N LYS A 38 1.75 -4.74 12.82
CA LYS A 38 2.01 -3.34 12.50
C LYS A 38 3.38 -2.89 13.00
N ARG A 39 3.76 -3.27 14.22
CA ARG A 39 5.11 -2.97 14.76
C ARG A 39 6.21 -3.60 13.89
N LYS A 40 6.05 -4.87 13.50
CA LYS A 40 6.98 -5.56 12.59
C LYS A 40 7.05 -4.89 11.22
N GLN A 41 5.93 -4.43 10.68
CA GLN A 41 5.91 -3.64 9.44
C GLN A 41 6.76 -2.37 9.58
N LEU A 42 6.50 -1.56 10.60
CA LEU A 42 7.25 -0.32 10.85
C LEU A 42 8.74 -0.57 11.09
N LEU A 43 9.10 -1.64 11.81
CA LEU A 43 10.50 -2.02 12.02
C LEU A 43 11.19 -2.39 10.71
N ARG A 44 10.54 -3.18 9.83
CA ARG A 44 11.07 -3.52 8.50
C ARG A 44 11.24 -2.28 7.64
N ASP A 45 10.24 -1.39 7.62
CA ASP A 45 10.31 -0.14 6.84
C ASP A 45 11.46 0.74 7.33
N ARG A 46 11.65 0.85 8.66
CA ARG A 46 12.78 1.58 9.27
C ARG A 46 14.13 0.96 8.93
N GLN A 47 14.26 -0.36 8.99
CA GLN A 47 15.51 -1.08 8.63
C GLN A 47 15.85 -0.90 7.15
N GLN A 48 14.84 -0.83 6.29
CA GLN A 48 15.01 -0.58 4.85
C GLN A 48 15.16 0.90 4.50
N GLY A 49 15.18 1.80 5.50
CA GLY A 49 15.28 3.25 5.27
C GLY A 49 14.08 3.87 4.55
N LYS A 50 12.96 3.15 4.44
CA LYS A 50 11.77 3.60 3.70
C LYS A 50 11.08 4.73 4.45
N LYS A 51 10.73 5.78 3.71
CA LYS A 51 9.93 6.91 4.19
C LYS A 51 8.64 6.99 3.40
N ARG A 52 7.54 7.31 4.09
CA ARG A 52 6.23 7.46 3.45
C ARG A 52 6.05 8.90 2.99
N ILE A 53 5.68 9.08 1.73
CA ILE A 53 5.27 10.36 1.15
C ILE A 53 3.75 10.30 0.97
N GLU A 54 3.03 11.26 1.54
CA GLU A 54 1.57 11.36 1.41
C GLU A 54 1.25 12.55 0.51
N LEU A 55 0.62 12.28 -0.64
CA LEU A 55 0.31 13.27 -1.66
C LEU A 55 -1.18 13.18 -2.03
N LYS A 56 -1.87 14.32 -2.01
CA LYS A 56 -3.21 14.46 -2.60
C LYS A 56 -3.05 14.88 -4.05
N THR A 57 -3.80 14.24 -4.94
CA THR A 57 -3.72 14.46 -6.39
C THR A 57 -5.12 14.41 -6.98
N ASP A 58 -5.27 14.97 -8.16
CA ASP A 58 -6.51 14.88 -8.92
C ASP A 58 -6.87 13.46 -9.30
N GLN A 59 -8.18 13.21 -9.37
CA GLN A 59 -8.72 11.90 -9.72
C GLN A 59 -8.27 11.43 -11.11
N GLN A 60 -8.20 12.35 -12.08
CA GLN A 60 -7.78 12.01 -13.45
C GLN A 60 -6.32 11.56 -13.49
N LEU A 61 -5.43 12.33 -12.85
CA LEU A 61 -4.01 11.99 -12.73
C LEU A 61 -3.83 10.64 -12.03
N HIS A 62 -4.56 10.42 -10.93
CA HIS A 62 -4.53 9.15 -10.19
C HIS A 62 -4.92 7.95 -11.05
N GLN A 63 -5.98 8.08 -11.86
CA GLN A 63 -6.44 7.04 -12.76
C GLN A 63 -5.44 6.77 -13.88
N GLN A 64 -4.85 7.82 -14.47
CA GLN A 64 -3.82 7.67 -15.51
C GLN A 64 -2.60 6.93 -14.97
N LEU A 65 -2.08 7.31 -13.80
CA LEU A 65 -0.95 6.62 -13.15
C LEU A 65 -1.28 5.16 -12.85
N THR A 66 -2.51 4.87 -12.44
CA THR A 66 -2.95 3.49 -12.16
C THR A 66 -2.95 2.66 -13.44
N LYS A 67 -3.52 3.17 -14.54
CA LYS A 67 -3.56 2.48 -15.84
C LYS A 67 -2.16 2.20 -16.41
N LEU A 68 -1.24 3.17 -16.30
CA LEU A 68 0.14 3.00 -16.75
C LEU A 68 0.90 1.99 -15.89
N ALA A 69 0.69 1.99 -14.58
CA ALA A 69 1.30 0.98 -13.71
C ALA A 69 0.78 -0.44 -14.03
N GLU A 70 -0.53 -0.57 -14.29
CA GLU A 70 -1.17 -1.83 -14.69
C GLU A 70 -0.63 -2.34 -16.04
N SER A 71 -0.42 -1.46 -17.03
CA SER A 71 0.13 -1.87 -18.33
C SER A 71 1.58 -2.36 -18.24
N VAL A 72 2.35 -1.82 -17.30
CA VAL A 72 3.72 -2.25 -16.99
C VAL A 72 3.75 -3.48 -16.07
N GLY A 73 2.63 -3.81 -15.43
CA GLY A 73 2.51 -4.94 -14.51
C GLY A 73 3.15 -4.71 -13.14
N CYS A 74 3.29 -3.45 -12.70
CA CYS A 74 3.87 -3.08 -11.42
C CYS A 74 2.88 -2.37 -10.49
N SER A 75 3.21 -2.23 -9.21
CA SER A 75 2.34 -1.45 -8.31
C SER A 75 2.47 0.04 -8.61
N ARG A 76 1.38 0.78 -8.44
CA ARG A 76 1.37 2.25 -8.62
C ARG A 76 2.45 2.96 -7.81
N GLY A 77 2.73 2.48 -6.59
CA GLY A 77 3.77 3.06 -5.74
C GLY A 77 5.17 2.89 -6.33
N GLU A 78 5.48 1.69 -6.82
CA GLU A 78 6.76 1.40 -7.50
C GLU A 78 6.91 2.20 -8.80
N PHE A 79 5.82 2.33 -9.56
CA PHE A 79 5.80 3.12 -10.79
C PHE A 79 6.12 4.61 -10.52
N VAL A 80 5.48 5.20 -9.52
CA VAL A 80 5.73 6.60 -9.13
C VAL A 80 7.16 6.77 -8.60
N GLU A 81 7.67 5.82 -7.80
CA GLU A 81 9.06 5.86 -7.33
C GLU A 81 10.06 5.85 -8.51
N ALA A 82 9.81 5.03 -9.54
CA ALA A 82 10.64 4.97 -10.74
C ALA A 82 10.61 6.29 -11.53
N ILE A 83 9.41 6.87 -11.75
CA ILE A 83 9.26 8.17 -12.41
C ILE A 83 10.06 9.25 -11.67
N VAL A 84 9.92 9.32 -10.34
CA VAL A 84 10.62 10.32 -9.52
C VAL A 84 12.14 10.14 -9.63
N LYS A 85 12.65 8.91 -9.64
CA LYS A 85 14.09 8.64 -9.81
C LYS A 85 14.61 9.11 -11.17
N VAL A 86 13.87 8.86 -12.25
CA VAL A 86 14.24 9.34 -13.59
C VAL A 86 14.23 10.87 -13.65
N ALA A 87 13.16 11.49 -13.14
CA ALA A 87 13.04 12.95 -13.11
C ALA A 87 14.16 13.64 -12.30
N LEU A 88 14.62 13.00 -11.21
CA LEU A 88 15.74 13.49 -10.40
C LEU A 88 17.12 13.21 -11.03
N ALA A 89 17.23 12.28 -11.98
CA ALA A 89 18.47 12.10 -12.74
C ALA A 89 18.66 13.27 -13.73
N ASP A 90 17.58 13.70 -14.39
CA ASP A 90 17.59 14.75 -15.42
C ASP A 90 17.21 16.14 -14.88
N THR A 91 17.75 16.49 -13.71
CA THR A 91 17.40 17.73 -12.98
C THR A 91 17.51 19.01 -13.80
N GLN A 92 18.49 19.10 -14.70
CA GLN A 92 18.72 20.32 -15.50
C GLN A 92 17.57 20.66 -16.43
N GLN A 93 16.84 19.67 -16.96
CA GLN A 93 15.71 19.88 -17.86
C GLN A 93 14.38 19.96 -17.10
N VAL A 94 14.26 19.19 -16.01
CA VAL A 94 13.00 19.06 -15.27
C VAL A 94 12.75 20.27 -14.36
N LEU A 95 13.78 20.81 -13.70
CA LEU A 95 13.62 21.89 -12.72
C LEU A 95 12.95 23.16 -13.30
N PRO A 96 13.36 23.68 -14.47
CA PRO A 96 12.71 24.85 -15.05
C PRO A 96 11.22 24.60 -15.38
N ALA A 97 10.90 23.42 -15.91
CA ALA A 97 9.53 23.05 -16.24
C ALA A 97 8.64 22.95 -14.99
N VAL A 98 9.16 22.35 -13.91
CA VAL A 98 8.47 22.27 -12.61
C VAL A 98 8.24 23.65 -12.02
N VAL A 99 9.24 24.53 -12.05
CA VAL A 99 9.10 25.91 -11.54
C VAL A 99 8.04 26.67 -12.33
N ASN A 100 8.02 26.54 -13.65
CA ASN A 100 7.00 27.17 -14.49
C ASN A 100 5.58 26.65 -14.17
N LEU A 101 5.41 25.34 -13.98
CA LEU A 101 4.13 24.75 -13.60
C LEU A 101 3.65 25.28 -12.24
N ILE A 102 4.53 25.31 -11.22
CA ILE A 102 4.20 25.83 -9.90
C ILE A 102 3.77 27.31 -9.98
N ASN A 103 4.49 28.10 -10.79
CA ASN A 103 4.19 29.52 -10.97
C ASN A 103 2.91 29.78 -11.77
N SER A 104 2.49 28.84 -12.63
CA SER A 104 1.25 28.95 -13.40
C SER A 104 -0.01 28.74 -12.56
N GLY A 105 0.12 28.14 -11.36
CA GLY A 105 -1.00 27.92 -10.45
C GLY A 105 -1.97 26.81 -10.88
N GLU A 106 -1.67 26.09 -11.96
CA GLU A 106 -2.38 24.86 -12.32
C GLU A 106 -2.00 23.75 -11.33
N ASN A 107 -2.84 23.54 -10.31
CA ASN A 107 -2.84 22.39 -9.42
C ASN A 107 -4.07 21.54 -9.66
#